data_AF-A0A1T0-F1
#
_entry.id   AF-A0A1T0-F1
#
_cell.length_a   1.000
_cell.length_b   1.000
_cell.length_c   1.000
_cell.angle_alpha   90.00
_cell.angle_beta   90.00
_cell.angle_gamma   90.00
#
_symmetry.space_group_name_H-M   'P 1'
#
loop_
_entity.id
_entity.type
_entity.pdbx_description
1 polymer ?
#
loop_
_entity_poly.entity_id
_entity_poly.type
_entity_poly.pdbx_seq_one_letter_code
_entity_poly.pdbx_strand_id
1 'polypeptide(L)'
;MGTNKTDEYNTYIKKTGEEVYLDIKDEEFENIFKSLSNKTLNVIPDFVEDNEIEVNIPDNLDLRVMKSTMWDEYSERCIACGRCNFVCPTCTCFTMQDIFYKDNGKVGERRRVWASCHVDGYTDMAGGHSFRKDKGQRMRYKVLHKIHDYKEKFGDNHMCVGCG
;
A
#
# COMPACT_ATOMS: atom_id res chain seq x y z
N MET A 1 -0.01 -11.50 10.80
CA MET A 1 -0.87 -11.74 9.62
C MET A 1 -0.33 -12.82 8.67
N GLY A 2 0.91 -13.32 8.84
CA GLY A 2 1.44 -14.43 8.02
C GLY A 2 1.66 -14.09 6.53
N THR A 3 1.55 -12.81 6.15
CA THR A 3 1.62 -12.31 4.77
C THR A 3 3.04 -12.28 4.20
N ASN A 4 4.05 -12.57 5.02
CA ASN A 4 5.46 -12.62 4.63
C ASN A 4 5.84 -13.93 3.94
N LYS A 5 4.96 -14.94 3.96
CA LYS A 5 5.20 -16.26 3.37
C LYS A 5 4.23 -16.49 2.22
N THR A 6 4.72 -17.11 1.14
CA THR A 6 3.88 -17.57 0.02
C THR A 6 4.46 -18.84 -0.57
N ASP A 7 3.58 -19.78 -0.90
CA ASP A 7 3.92 -20.95 -1.71
C ASP A 7 3.56 -20.76 -3.19
N GLU A 8 2.90 -19.65 -3.53
CA GLU A 8 2.51 -19.28 -4.90
C GLU A 8 3.64 -18.49 -5.58
N TYR A 9 4.59 -19.21 -6.15
CA TYR A 9 5.65 -18.67 -7.00
C TYR A 9 6.07 -19.68 -8.07
N ASN A 10 6.56 -19.19 -9.21
CA ASN A 10 7.12 -20.06 -10.25
C ASN A 10 8.60 -20.39 -9.99
N THR A 11 9.37 -19.45 -9.43
CA THR A 11 10.80 -19.64 -9.13
C THR A 11 11.26 -18.74 -7.98
N TYR A 12 12.12 -19.27 -7.11
CA TYR A 12 12.89 -18.56 -6.09
C TYR A 12 14.37 -18.56 -6.44
N ILE A 13 15.05 -17.43 -6.23
CA ILE A 13 16.47 -17.24 -6.52
C ILE A 13 17.15 -16.60 -5.32
N LYS A 14 18.20 -17.24 -4.80
CA LYS A 14 19.08 -16.69 -3.77
C LYS A 14 20.52 -16.70 -4.24
N LYS A 15 21.20 -15.57 -4.14
CA LYS A 15 22.64 -15.48 -4.41
C LYS A 15 23.41 -15.36 -3.10
N THR A 16 24.40 -16.24 -2.90
CA THR A 16 25.30 -16.20 -1.75
C THR A 16 26.74 -16.25 -2.27
N GLY A 17 27.45 -15.11 -2.25
CA GLY A 17 28.78 -15.01 -2.85
C GLY A 17 28.75 -15.22 -4.36
N GLU A 18 29.48 -16.24 -4.85
CA GLU A 18 29.50 -16.65 -6.26
C GLU A 18 28.46 -17.73 -6.59
N GLU A 19 27.77 -18.27 -5.58
CA GLU A 19 26.79 -19.34 -5.75
C GLU A 19 25.37 -18.80 -5.89
N VAL A 20 24.56 -19.49 -6.70
CA VAL A 20 23.13 -19.21 -6.89
C VAL A 20 22.33 -20.46 -6.55
N TYR A 21 21.37 -20.30 -5.65
CA TYR A 21 20.42 -21.31 -5.22
C TYR A 21 19.08 -21.03 -5.88
N LEU A 22 18.48 -22.05 -6.47
CA LEU A 22 17.23 -21.98 -7.20
C LEU A 22 16.24 -22.98 -6.61
N ASP A 23 14.99 -22.54 -6.41
CA ASP A 23 13.86 -23.44 -6.25
C ASP A 23 12.85 -23.14 -7.36
N ILE A 24 12.53 -24.14 -8.19
CA ILE A 24 11.76 -23.96 -9.42
C ILE A 24 10.54 -24.88 -9.35
N LYS A 25 9.35 -24.29 -9.43
CA LYS A 25 8.06 -25.01 -9.43
C LYS A 25 7.44 -25.13 -10.82
N ASP A 26 7.95 -24.37 -11.78
CA ASP A 26 7.42 -24.24 -13.13
C ASP A 26 8.28 -25.02 -14.15
N GLU A 27 7.63 -25.83 -14.99
CA GLU A 27 8.30 -26.72 -15.94
C GLU A 27 9.08 -25.96 -17.03
N GLU A 28 8.62 -24.77 -17.45
CA GLU A 28 9.33 -23.97 -18.47
C GLU A 28 10.66 -23.48 -17.91
N PHE A 29 10.66 -22.96 -16.68
CA PHE A 29 11.89 -22.55 -16.01
C PHE A 29 12.80 -23.73 -15.69
N GLU A 30 12.26 -24.88 -15.31
CA GLU A 30 13.06 -26.07 -15.02
C GLU A 30 13.90 -26.48 -16.25
N ASN A 31 13.30 -26.43 -17.44
CA ASN A 31 13.99 -26.78 -18.69
C ASN A 31 15.09 -25.79 -19.07
N ILE A 32 14.93 -24.50 -18.74
CA ILE A 32 15.96 -23.48 -18.97
C ILE A 32 17.15 -23.72 -18.03
N PHE A 33 16.89 -23.93 -16.74
CA PHE A 33 17.93 -24.02 -15.72
C PHE A 33 18.57 -25.40 -15.58
N LYS A 34 17.98 -26.48 -16.13
CA LYS A 34 18.59 -27.82 -16.21
C LYS A 34 20.01 -27.80 -16.78
N SER A 35 20.27 -26.93 -17.77
CA SER A 35 21.59 -26.82 -18.40
C SER A 35 22.65 -26.09 -17.55
N LEU A 36 22.21 -25.35 -16.54
CA LEU A 36 23.05 -24.51 -15.66
C LEU A 36 23.22 -25.11 -14.26
N SER A 37 22.42 -26.10 -13.90
CA SER A 37 22.38 -26.74 -12.59
C SER A 37 23.57 -27.69 -12.39
N ASN A 38 24.55 -27.25 -11.58
CA ASN A 38 25.73 -28.06 -11.25
C ASN A 38 25.48 -29.10 -10.12
N LYS A 39 24.44 -28.93 -9.30
CA LYS A 39 24.12 -29.82 -8.15
C LYS A 39 22.65 -29.68 -7.72
N THR A 40 21.96 -30.79 -7.50
CA THR A 40 20.60 -30.80 -6.92
C THR A 40 20.67 -30.71 -5.40
N LEU A 41 20.00 -29.70 -4.83
CA LEU A 41 19.87 -29.45 -3.40
C LEU A 41 18.42 -29.10 -3.09
N ASN A 42 17.96 -29.39 -1.87
CA ASN A 42 16.68 -28.90 -1.40
C ASN A 42 16.85 -27.44 -0.95
N VAL A 43 16.28 -26.50 -1.72
CA VAL A 43 16.34 -25.06 -1.45
C VAL A 43 14.98 -24.62 -0.93
N ILE A 44 14.96 -24.02 0.27
CA ILE A 44 13.75 -23.46 0.86
C ILE A 44 13.84 -21.94 0.72
N PRO A 45 12.79 -21.25 0.20
CA PRO A 45 12.77 -19.80 0.15
C PRO A 45 12.98 -19.17 1.52
N ASP A 46 13.87 -18.17 1.60
CA ASP A 46 13.99 -17.35 2.78
C ASP A 46 12.88 -16.30 2.76
N PHE A 47 12.12 -16.23 3.84
CA PHE A 47 11.11 -15.20 4.03
C PHE A 47 11.58 -14.20 5.08
N VAL A 48 11.13 -12.96 4.96
CA VAL A 48 11.41 -11.92 5.97
C VAL A 48 10.76 -12.34 7.28
N GLU A 49 11.55 -12.62 8.32
CA GLU A 49 11.04 -13.01 9.64
C GLU A 49 10.84 -11.80 10.56
N ASP A 50 11.71 -10.81 10.45
CA ASP A 50 11.71 -9.62 11.30
C ASP A 50 12.18 -8.37 10.54
N ASN A 51 11.80 -7.20 11.03
CA ASN A 51 12.26 -5.90 10.55
C ASN A 51 13.13 -5.23 11.62
N GLU A 52 14.09 -4.41 11.23
CA GLU A 52 14.89 -3.61 12.19
C GLU A 52 14.03 -2.71 13.09
N ILE A 53 12.82 -2.37 12.64
CA ILE A 53 11.87 -1.52 13.36
C ILE A 53 10.61 -2.32 13.64
N GLU A 54 10.35 -2.56 14.92
CA GLU A 54 9.08 -3.09 15.40
C GLU A 54 8.05 -1.97 15.58
N VAL A 55 6.88 -2.13 14.95
CA VAL A 55 5.76 -1.20 15.10
C VAL A 55 4.65 -1.85 15.93
N ASN A 56 4.48 -1.35 17.16
CA ASN A 56 3.43 -1.81 18.06
C ASN A 56 2.18 -0.94 17.90
N ILE A 57 1.11 -1.52 17.35
CA ILE A 57 -0.17 -0.85 17.18
C ILE A 57 -1.04 -1.15 18.42
N PRO A 58 -1.47 -0.13 19.18
CA PRO A 58 -2.30 -0.34 20.36
C PRO A 58 -3.67 -0.89 19.97
N ASP A 59 -4.15 -1.88 20.72
CA ASP A 59 -5.45 -2.51 20.45
C ASP A 59 -6.63 -1.57 20.62
N ASN A 60 -6.54 -0.66 21.59
CA ASN A 60 -7.54 0.34 21.93
C ASN A 60 -6.98 1.74 21.68
N LEU A 61 -6.90 2.14 20.41
CA LEU A 61 -6.46 3.49 20.05
C LEU A 61 -7.54 4.51 20.44
N ASP A 62 -7.25 5.35 21.43
CA ASP A 62 -8.16 6.39 21.87
C ASP A 62 -8.24 7.56 20.86
N LEU A 63 -9.47 7.93 20.47
CA LEU A 63 -9.75 9.05 19.57
C LEU A 63 -9.24 10.41 20.06
N ARG A 64 -8.87 10.55 21.34
CA ARG A 64 -8.14 11.73 21.86
C ARG A 64 -6.86 12.01 21.07
N VAL A 65 -6.24 10.99 20.45
CA VAL A 65 -5.08 11.15 19.55
C VAL A 65 -5.35 12.12 18.39
N MET A 66 -6.62 12.31 18.00
CA MET A 66 -7.00 13.29 16.97
C MET A 66 -6.61 14.73 17.30
N LYS A 67 -6.48 15.04 18.60
CA LYS A 67 -6.12 16.36 19.13
C LYS A 67 -4.62 16.51 19.43
N SER A 68 -3.82 15.48 19.16
CA SER A 68 -2.37 15.53 19.37
C SER A 68 -1.72 16.55 18.44
N THR A 69 -0.75 17.31 18.96
CA THR A 69 0.07 18.26 18.17
C THR A 69 1.07 17.55 17.24
N MET A 70 1.26 16.23 17.39
CA MET A 70 2.08 15.43 16.49
C MET A 70 1.66 15.58 15.02
N TRP A 71 0.37 15.83 14.75
CA TRP A 71 -0.12 16.04 13.38
C TRP A 71 0.44 17.32 12.75
N ASP A 72 0.82 18.32 13.54
CA ASP A 72 1.37 19.58 13.06
C ASP A 72 2.78 19.37 12.48
N GLU A 73 3.58 18.47 13.07
CA GLU A 73 4.89 18.08 12.52
C GLU A 73 4.77 17.49 11.10
N TYR A 74 3.70 16.73 10.85
CA TYR A 74 3.41 16.25 9.50
C TYR A 74 2.99 17.38 8.57
N SER A 75 2.25 18.38 9.06
CA SER A 75 1.91 19.56 8.26
C SER A 75 3.15 20.32 7.81
N GLU A 76 4.15 20.46 8.68
CA GLU A 76 5.40 21.14 8.35
C GLU A 76 6.25 20.38 7.32
N ARG A 77 6.39 19.06 7.48
CA ARG A 77 7.27 18.23 6.64
C ARG A 77 6.64 17.84 5.30
N CYS A 78 5.32 17.72 5.24
CA CYS A 78 4.64 17.19 4.07
C CYS A 78 4.59 18.21 2.93
N ILE A 79 4.96 17.80 1.71
CA ILE A 79 4.84 18.63 0.50
C ILE A 79 3.60 18.29 -0.34
N ALA A 80 2.64 17.56 0.24
CA ALA A 80 1.38 17.15 -0.41
C ALA A 80 1.54 16.37 -1.73
N CYS A 81 2.64 15.64 -1.93
CA CYS A 81 2.91 14.93 -3.19
C CYS A 81 2.12 13.61 -3.37
N GLY A 82 1.45 13.10 -2.33
CA GLY A 82 0.63 11.88 -2.39
C GLY A 82 1.38 10.54 -2.55
N ARG A 83 2.72 10.54 -2.72
CA ARG A 83 3.52 9.31 -2.95
C ARG A 83 3.32 8.22 -1.89
N CYS A 84 3.26 8.59 -0.62
CA CYS A 84 3.06 7.67 0.50
C CYS A 84 1.68 7.00 0.51
N ASN A 85 0.75 7.48 -0.32
CA ASN A 85 -0.55 6.85 -0.51
C ASN A 85 -0.52 5.89 -1.71
N PHE A 86 0.06 6.31 -2.84
CA PHE A 86 0.12 5.47 -4.05
C PHE A 86 0.96 4.20 -3.89
N VAL A 87 1.95 4.20 -2.99
CA VAL A 87 2.72 3.00 -2.64
C VAL A 87 1.95 2.04 -1.73
N CYS A 88 0.87 2.50 -1.09
CA CYS A 88 0.17 1.72 -0.08
C CYS A 88 -0.78 0.71 -0.75
N PRO A 89 -0.54 -0.60 -0.63
CA PRO A 89 -1.31 -1.62 -1.35
C PRO A 89 -2.76 -1.73 -0.85
N THR A 90 -3.05 -1.24 0.36
CA THR A 90 -4.41 -1.22 0.91
C THR A 90 -5.18 0.06 0.63
N CYS A 91 -4.64 1.00 -0.16
CA CYS A 91 -5.38 2.19 -0.54
C CYS A 91 -6.31 1.91 -1.74
N THR A 92 -7.60 2.14 -1.56
CA THR A 92 -8.63 1.93 -2.58
C THR A 92 -9.37 3.23 -2.95
N CYS A 93 -8.84 4.39 -2.52
CA CYS A 93 -9.44 5.69 -2.83
C CYS A 93 -9.44 5.96 -4.35
N PHE A 94 -10.55 6.48 -4.85
CA PHE A 94 -10.69 6.93 -6.24
C PHE A 94 -11.49 8.22 -6.30
N THR A 95 -11.35 8.94 -7.41
CA THR A 95 -12.21 10.05 -7.79
C THR A 95 -12.87 9.76 -9.14
N MET A 96 -13.93 10.50 -9.46
CA MET A 96 -14.60 10.44 -10.75
C MET A 96 -14.07 11.56 -11.65
N GLN A 97 -13.73 11.22 -12.89
CA GLN A 97 -13.40 12.21 -13.92
C GLN A 97 -14.33 12.05 -15.10
N ASP A 98 -14.89 13.17 -15.55
CA ASP A 98 -15.69 13.27 -16.76
C ASP A 98 -14.79 13.75 -17.90
N ILE A 99 -14.67 12.93 -18.95
CA ILE A 99 -13.85 13.18 -20.14
C ILE A 99 -14.80 13.45 -21.30
N PHE A 100 -14.69 14.63 -21.90
CA PHE A 100 -15.44 15.00 -23.10
C PHE A 100 -14.60 14.74 -24.35
N TYR A 101 -15.15 14.03 -25.33
CA TYR A 101 -14.44 13.76 -26.58
C TYR A 101 -14.47 15.00 -27.48
N LYS A 102 -13.30 15.38 -28.00
CA LYS A 102 -13.16 16.58 -28.85
C LYS A 102 -13.90 16.42 -30.19
N ASP A 103 -13.92 15.22 -30.75
CA ASP A 103 -14.47 14.96 -32.08
C ASP A 103 -16.02 14.91 -32.07
N ASN A 104 -16.63 14.60 -30.93
CA ASN A 104 -18.08 14.59 -30.76
C ASN A 104 -18.47 15.00 -29.34
N GLY A 105 -18.77 16.30 -29.16
CA GLY A 105 -19.17 16.87 -27.86
C GLY A 105 -20.50 16.36 -27.30
N LYS A 106 -21.24 15.51 -28.03
CA LYS A 106 -22.43 14.80 -27.51
C LYS A 106 -22.08 13.48 -26.83
N VAL A 107 -20.82 13.08 -26.85
CA VAL A 107 -20.33 11.83 -26.24
C VAL A 107 -19.25 12.18 -25.23
N GLY A 108 -19.34 11.54 -24.07
CA GLY A 108 -18.35 11.64 -23.01
C GLY A 108 -18.25 10.34 -22.26
N GLU A 109 -17.20 10.24 -21.45
CA GLU A 109 -16.96 9.09 -20.59
C GLU A 109 -16.77 9.54 -19.16
N ARG A 110 -17.31 8.76 -18.23
CA ARG A 110 -17.08 8.92 -16.79
C ARG A 110 -16.20 7.77 -16.30
N ARG A 111 -14.97 8.08 -15.87
CA ARG A 111 -14.00 7.09 -15.38
C ARG A 111 -13.77 7.22 -13.88
N ARG A 112 -13.53 6.07 -13.23
CA ARG A 112 -12.88 6.02 -11.91
C ARG A 112 -11.39 6.15 -12.13
N VAL A 113 -10.78 7.14 -11.49
CA VAL A 113 -9.33 7.36 -11.52
C VAL A 113 -8.81 7.22 -10.10
N TRP A 114 -7.71 6.50 -9.93
CA TRP A 114 -7.05 6.40 -8.63
C TRP A 114 -6.75 7.78 -8.08
N ALA A 115 -7.15 7.98 -6.83
CA ALA A 115 -6.99 9.23 -6.11
C ALA A 115 -6.70 8.90 -4.65
N SER A 116 -6.63 9.91 -3.80
CA SER A 116 -6.16 9.70 -2.43
C SER A 116 -6.70 10.78 -1.52
N CYS A 117 -7.06 10.38 -0.30
CA CYS A 117 -7.43 11.30 0.78
C CYS A 117 -6.31 12.29 1.18
N HIS A 118 -5.08 12.10 0.68
CA HIS A 118 -3.97 13.04 0.83
C HIS A 118 -3.85 14.06 -0.30
N VAL A 119 -4.43 13.79 -1.46
CA VAL A 119 -4.33 14.66 -2.64
C VAL A 119 -5.33 15.79 -2.50
N ASP A 120 -4.89 16.99 -2.90
CA ASP A 120 -5.73 18.18 -2.85
C ASP A 120 -6.97 18.03 -3.74
N GLY A 121 -8.09 18.58 -3.30
CA GLY A 121 -9.39 18.46 -3.99
C GLY A 121 -10.13 17.13 -3.80
N TYR A 122 -9.53 16.12 -3.16
CA TYR A 122 -10.22 14.83 -2.94
C TYR A 122 -11.49 14.95 -2.09
N THR A 123 -11.52 15.94 -1.19
CA THR A 123 -12.64 16.18 -0.27
C THR A 123 -13.57 17.29 -0.75
N ASP A 124 -13.37 17.76 -1.97
CA ASP A 124 -14.21 18.80 -2.55
C ASP A 124 -15.58 18.22 -2.89
N MET A 125 -16.61 18.95 -2.51
CA MET A 125 -18.00 18.58 -2.73
C MET A 125 -18.74 19.70 -3.47
N ALA A 126 -19.88 19.34 -4.05
CA ALA A 126 -20.79 20.32 -4.64
C ALA A 126 -21.10 21.45 -3.64
N GLY A 127 -21.14 22.68 -4.13
CA GLY A 127 -21.30 23.88 -3.30
C GLY A 127 -20.00 24.46 -2.75
N GLY A 128 -18.83 23.96 -3.16
CA GLY A 128 -17.53 24.51 -2.76
C GLY A 128 -17.10 24.12 -1.34
N HIS A 129 -17.77 23.14 -0.74
CA HIS A 129 -17.37 22.59 0.54
C HIS A 129 -16.13 21.73 0.36
N SER A 130 -15.17 21.87 1.28
CA SER A 130 -13.94 21.10 1.27
C SER A 130 -13.47 20.90 2.71
N PHE A 131 -13.02 19.68 3.03
CA PHE A 131 -12.59 19.29 4.37
C PHE A 131 -11.13 18.87 4.39
N ARG A 132 -10.50 18.86 5.56
CA ARG A 132 -9.11 18.38 5.73
C ARG A 132 -8.16 19.13 4.79
N LYS A 133 -8.28 20.46 4.78
CA LYS A 133 -7.44 21.34 3.93
C LYS A 133 -5.98 21.26 4.34
N ASP A 134 -5.73 21.20 5.64
CA ASP A 134 -4.38 21.05 6.19
C ASP A 134 -3.82 19.62 5.99
N LYS A 135 -2.50 19.54 5.79
CA LYS A 135 -1.78 18.29 5.45
C LYS A 135 -1.78 17.29 6.61
N GLY A 136 -1.62 17.75 7.84
CA GLY A 136 -1.67 16.96 9.07
C GLY A 136 -3.06 16.38 9.29
N GLN A 137 -4.11 17.16 8.99
CA GLN A 137 -5.49 16.65 9.01
C GLN A 137 -5.72 15.49 8.04
N ARG A 138 -5.11 15.53 6.85
CA ARG A 138 -5.16 14.42 5.87
C ARG A 138 -4.39 13.19 6.37
N MET A 139 -3.22 13.39 6.95
CA MET A 139 -2.43 12.30 7.56
C MET A 139 -3.18 11.63 8.70
N ARG A 140 -3.73 12.42 9.63
CA ARG A 140 -4.58 11.95 10.71
C ARG A 140 -5.72 11.08 10.17
N TYR A 141 -6.41 11.55 9.13
CA TYR A 141 -7.50 10.79 8.51
C TYR A 141 -7.02 9.46 7.92
N LYS A 142 -5.90 9.44 7.17
CA LYS A 142 -5.34 8.19 6.63
C LYS A 142 -5.00 7.19 7.73
N VAL A 143 -4.32 7.65 8.79
CA VAL A 143 -3.88 6.80 9.90
C VAL A 143 -5.07 6.21 10.64
N LEU A 144 -6.02 7.05 11.04
CA LEU A 144 -7.22 6.60 11.78
C LEU A 144 -8.12 5.73 10.92
N HIS A 145 -8.29 6.05 9.63
CA HIS A 145 -9.05 5.19 8.73
C HIS A 145 -8.46 3.76 8.67
N LYS A 146 -7.12 3.64 8.66
CA LYS A 146 -6.46 2.34 8.56
C LYS A 146 -6.40 1.58 9.89
N ILE A 147 -6.12 2.28 10.99
CA ILE A 147 -5.83 1.65 12.30
C ILE A 147 -7.10 1.51 13.15
N HIS A 148 -7.93 2.55 13.18
CA HIS A 148 -9.10 2.62 14.04
C HIS A 148 -10.38 2.29 13.26
N ASP A 149 -10.77 3.11 12.28
CA ASP A 149 -12.11 3.04 11.66
C ASP A 149 -12.33 1.73 10.91
N TYR A 150 -11.29 1.19 10.27
CA TYR A 150 -11.37 -0.11 9.61
C TYR A 150 -11.55 -1.24 10.64
N LYS A 151 -10.79 -1.23 11.74
CA LYS A 151 -10.92 -2.24 12.81
C LYS A 151 -12.30 -2.17 13.44
N GLU A 152 -12.79 -0.96 13.76
CA GLU A 152 -14.15 -0.74 14.27
C GLU A 152 -15.23 -1.27 13.32
N LYS A 153 -15.04 -1.13 12.01
CA LYS A 153 -16.02 -1.54 11.00
C LYS A 153 -15.98 -3.04 10.67
N PHE A 154 -14.80 -3.67 10.71
CA PHE A 154 -14.58 -5.02 10.21
C PHE A 154 -14.08 -6.02 11.28
N GLY A 155 -13.94 -5.58 12.53
CA GLY A 155 -13.74 -6.41 13.72
C GLY A 155 -12.30 -6.79 14.00
N ASP A 156 -11.73 -7.67 13.18
CA ASP A 156 -10.63 -8.51 13.67
C ASP A 156 -9.24 -7.90 13.45
N ASN A 157 -9.08 -6.98 12.49
CA ASN A 157 -7.78 -6.47 12.08
C ASN A 157 -7.85 -5.01 11.60
N HIS A 158 -6.72 -4.32 11.68
CA HIS A 158 -6.53 -3.02 11.01
C HIS A 158 -6.13 -3.19 9.53
N MET A 159 -6.37 -2.17 8.72
CA MET A 159 -6.05 -2.16 7.28
C MET A 159 -4.55 -1.93 6.97
N CYS A 160 -3.74 -1.56 7.98
CA CYS A 160 -2.31 -1.36 7.79
C CYS A 160 -1.59 -2.71 7.63
N VAL A 161 -0.73 -2.84 6.61
CA VAL A 161 0.05 -4.06 6.32
C VAL A 161 1.56 -3.87 6.47
N GLY A 162 2.00 -2.75 7.05
CA GLY A 162 3.44 -2.49 7.27
C GLY A 162 4.26 -2.29 5.99
N CYS A 163 3.65 -1.76 4.91
CA CYS A 163 4.32 -1.55 3.62
C CYS A 163 5.32 -0.38 3.58
N GLY A 164 5.71 0.17 4.74
CA GLY A 164 6.47 1.42 4.86
C GLY A 164 7.66 1.25 5.76
#